data_AF-A0A1I2Q9M0-F1
#
_entry.id   AF-A0A1I2Q9M0-F1
#
_cell.length_a   1.000
_cell.length_b   1.000
_cell.length_c   1.000
_cell.angle_alpha   90.00
_cell.angle_beta   90.00
_cell.angle_gamma   90.00
#
_symmetry.space_group_name_H-M   'P 1'
#
loop_
_entity.id
_entity.type
_entity.pdbx_description
1 polymer ?
#
loop_
_entity_poly.entity_id
_entity_poly.type
_entity_poly.pdbx_seq_one_letter_code
_entity_poly.pdbx_strand_id
1 'polypeptide(L)' 'MVAIISGNGLGLNLVSASTLGGGVAGNATLGSSGEKAYVNTATGNLVLQDRDDLLAGQGFDIATVRTYNSQGTLDAANG' A
#
# COMPACT_ATOMS: atom_id res chain seq x y z
N MET A 1 -0.25 -12.19 6.34
CA MET A 1 0.42 -11.52 7.49
C MET A 1 0.30 -10.02 7.26
N VAL A 2 0.80 -9.15 8.16
CA VAL A 2 0.79 -7.69 7.97
C VAL A 2 2.23 -7.17 7.96
N ALA A 3 2.52 -6.19 7.10
CA ALA A 3 3.79 -5.48 7.09
C ALA A 3 3.74 -4.27 8.02
N ILE A 4 4.73 -4.15 8.89
CA ILE A 4 4.86 -3.06 9.85
C ILE A 4 5.87 -2.05 9.31
N ILE A 5 5.43 -0.80 9.25
CA ILE A 5 6.21 0.34 8.77
C ILE A 5 6.12 1.50 9.78
N SER A 6 6.95 2.52 9.59
CA SER A 6 6.91 3.74 10.39
C SER A 6 7.20 4.96 9.51
N GLY A 7 6.53 6.09 9.77
CA GLY A 7 6.72 7.33 9.04
C GLY A 7 5.55 8.29 9.24
N ASN A 8 5.67 9.55 8.81
CA ASN A 8 4.61 10.56 9.00
C ASN A 8 3.67 10.70 7.79
N GLY A 9 3.89 9.94 6.72
CA GLY A 9 3.04 9.99 5.53
C GLY A 9 1.74 9.20 5.68
N LEU A 10 0.69 9.64 4.97
CA LEU A 10 -0.57 8.89 4.86
C LEU A 10 -0.45 7.68 3.94
N GLY A 11 0.50 7.64 3.00
CA GLY A 11 0.67 6.55 2.04
C GLY A 11 1.96 5.73 2.24
N LEU A 12 2.29 4.89 1.25
CA LEU A 12 3.45 3.99 1.30
C LEU A 12 4.77 4.61 0.81
N ASN A 13 4.76 5.87 0.35
CA ASN A 13 5.92 6.50 -0.29
C ASN A 13 6.87 7.22 0.72
N LEU A 14 6.36 7.74 1.84
CA LEU A 14 7.16 8.45 2.85
C LEU A 14 7.23 7.66 4.18
N VAL A 15 7.48 6.36 4.06
CA VAL A 15 7.60 5.44 5.21
C VAL A 15 8.95 4.72 5.18
N SER A 16 9.30 4.07 6.27
CA SER A 16 10.55 3.33 6.44
C SER A 16 10.81 2.29 5.33
N ALA A 17 9.75 1.72 4.76
CA ALA A 17 9.84 0.79 3.64
C ALA A 17 10.53 1.40 2.41
N SER A 18 10.06 2.55 1.95
CA SER A 18 10.50 3.24 0.75
C SER A 18 11.74 4.10 0.99
N THR A 19 11.79 4.78 2.14
CA THR A 19 12.86 5.74 2.46
C THR A 19 14.18 5.07 2.80
N LEU A 20 14.14 3.89 3.46
CA LEU A 20 15.35 3.13 3.81
C LEU A 20 15.60 1.94 2.86
N GLY A 21 14.72 1.70 1.88
CA GLY A 21 14.84 0.58 0.94
C GLY A 21 14.68 -0.82 1.57
N GLY A 22 14.10 -0.91 2.78
CA GLY A 22 14.02 -2.18 3.52
C GLY A 22 13.55 -2.07 4.97
N GLY A 23 13.11 -0.90 5.44
CA GLY A 23 12.60 -0.70 6.81
C GLY A 23 11.19 -1.27 7.02
N VAL A 24 10.98 -2.55 6.71
CA VAL A 24 9.70 -3.25 6.86
C VAL A 24 9.91 -4.46 7.76
N ALA A 25 9.06 -4.61 8.77
CA ALA A 25 8.99 -5.85 9.55
C ALA A 25 7.76 -6.67 9.13
N GLY A 26 7.96 -7.96 8.82
CA GLY A 26 6.89 -8.85 8.39
C GLY A 26 6.65 -8.87 6.88
N ASN A 27 5.52 -9.45 6.48
CA ASN A 27 5.13 -9.65 5.08
C ASN A 27 3.76 -9.02 4.86
N ALA A 28 3.63 -8.18 3.83
CA ALA A 28 2.41 -7.45 3.55
C ALA A 28 1.31 -8.35 2.97
N THR A 29 1.66 -9.44 2.28
CA THR A 29 0.72 -10.33 1.62
C THR A 29 -0.26 -10.94 2.63
N LEU A 30 -1.54 -10.69 2.36
CA LEU A 30 -2.67 -11.15 3.12
C LEU A 30 -3.38 -12.24 2.32
N GLY A 31 -3.40 -13.47 2.87
CA GLY A 31 -4.00 -14.61 2.19
C GLY A 31 -3.27 -15.01 0.91
N SER A 32 -4.00 -15.61 -0.03
CA SER A 32 -3.49 -16.11 -1.32
C SER A 32 -3.91 -15.26 -2.53
N SER A 33 -4.80 -14.30 -2.34
CA SER A 33 -5.37 -13.44 -3.39
C SER A 33 -4.43 -12.29 -3.80
N GLY A 34 -3.43 -11.98 -2.97
CA GLY A 34 -2.41 -10.99 -3.30
C GLY A 34 -2.65 -9.61 -2.71
N GLU A 35 -3.73 -9.41 -1.94
CA GLU A 35 -3.91 -8.21 -1.13
C GLU A 35 -2.70 -7.99 -0.21
N LYS A 36 -2.41 -6.73 0.03
CA LYS A 36 -1.32 -6.31 0.90
C LYS A 36 -1.87 -5.44 2.03
N ALA A 37 -1.44 -5.74 3.25
CA ALA A 37 -1.80 -4.99 4.44
C ALA A 37 -0.56 -4.39 5.11
N TYR A 38 -0.64 -3.09 5.41
CA TYR A 38 0.42 -2.33 6.05
C TYR A 38 -0.12 -1.59 7.27
N VAL A 39 0.60 -1.65 8.39
CA VAL A 39 0.31 -0.83 9.58
C VAL A 39 1.47 0.11 9.83
N ASN A 40 1.19 1.40 9.86
CA ASN A 40 2.13 2.43 10.26
C ASN A 40 2.09 2.62 11.78
N THR A 41 3.17 2.22 12.45
CA THR A 41 3.30 2.30 13.92
C THR A 41 3.46 3.71 14.45
N ALA A 42 3.90 4.67 13.63
CA ALA A 42 4.04 6.06 14.04
C ALA A 42 2.68 6.78 14.12
N THR A 43 1.74 6.44 13.24
CA THR A 43 0.46 7.17 13.11
C THR A 43 -0.77 6.31 13.41
N GLY A 44 -0.62 4.99 13.53
CA GLY A 44 -1.73 4.04 13.62
C GLY A 44 -2.46 3.81 12.29
N ASN A 45 -1.97 4.33 11.17
CA ASN A 45 -2.63 4.20 9.88
C ASN A 45 -2.58 2.76 9.34
N LEU A 46 -3.74 2.21 8.98
CA LEU A 46 -3.88 0.98 8.19
C LEU A 46 -4.05 1.32 6.70
N VAL A 47 -3.17 0.76 5.88
CA VAL A 47 -3.25 0.83 4.42
C VAL A 47 -3.42 -0.58 3.86
N LEU A 48 -4.47 -0.76 3.05
CA LEU A 48 -4.73 -1.99 2.31
C LEU A 48 -4.57 -1.70 0.82
N GLN A 49 -3.94 -2.62 0.08
CA GLN A 49 -3.77 -2.51 -1.35
C GLN A 49 -4.17 -3.82 -2.03
N ASP A 50 -5.00 -3.71 -3.06
CA ASP A 50 -5.45 -4.82 -3.89
C ASP A 50 -5.23 -4.50 -5.37
N ARG A 51 -4.97 -5.52 -6.19
CA ARG A 51 -4.82 -5.38 -7.64
C ARG A 51 -5.98 -6.09 -8.32
N ASP A 52 -6.83 -5.31 -8.97
CA ASP A 52 -8.05 -5.83 -9.59
C ASP A 52 -7.75 -6.40 -10.98
N ASP A 53 -7.16 -5.57 -11.84
CA ASP A 53 -6.92 -5.89 -13.25
C ASP A 53 -5.46 -5.71 -13.64
N LEU A 54 -5.03 -6.49 -14.64
CA LEU A 54 -3.73 -6.39 -15.29
C LEU A 54 -3.89 -6.48 -16.80
N LEU A 55 -3.53 -5.41 -17.51
CA LEU A 55 -3.35 -5.43 -18.96
C LEU A 55 -1.87 -5.67 -19.27
N ALA A 56 -1.56 -6.89 -19.71
CA ALA A 56 -0.21 -7.29 -20.06
C ALA A 56 0.19 -6.77 -21.45
N GLY A 57 1.35 -6.14 -21.54
CA GLY A 57 1.89 -5.59 -22.79
C GLY A 57 3.18 -6.28 -23.20
N GLN A 58 3.59 -6.12 -24.47
CA GLN A 58 4.94 -6.49 -24.93
C GLN A 58 6.04 -5.55 -24.39
N GLY A 59 5.67 -4.58 -23.55
CA GLY A 59 6.56 -3.60 -22.93
C GLY A 59 6.14 -3.36 -21.48
N PHE A 60 5.35 -2.31 -21.24
CA PHE A 60 4.82 -2.03 -19.90
C PHE A 60 3.49 -2.74 -19.67
N ASP A 61 3.34 -3.27 -18.47
CA ASP A 61 2.06 -3.72 -17.95
C ASP A 61 1.35 -2.55 -17.26
N ILE A 62 0.02 -2.53 -17.39
CA ILE A 62 -0.83 -1.57 -16.70
C ILE A 62 -1.69 -2.34 -15.71
N ALA A 63 -1.72 -1.89 -14.46
CA ALA A 63 -2.52 -2.52 -13.41
C ALA A 63 -3.47 -1.52 -12.77
N THR A 64 -4.71 -1.94 -12.54
CA THR A 64 -5.65 -1.21 -11.68
C THR A 64 -5.40 -1.61 -10.24
N VAL A 65 -5.10 -0.62 -9.39
CA VAL A 65 -4.77 -0.85 -7.98
C VAL A 65 -5.71 -0.04 -7.10
N ARG A 66 -6.46 -0.73 -6.24
CA ARG A 66 -7.27 -0.09 -5.21
C ARG A 66 -6.45 0.03 -3.94
N THR A 67 -6.50 1.20 -3.32
CA THR A 67 -5.84 1.44 -2.03
C THR A 67 -6.85 2.01 -1.05
N TYR A 68 -7.08 1.30 0.05
CA TYR A 68 -7.82 1.83 1.20
C TYR A 68 -6.84 2.40 2.23
N ASN A 69 -7.17 3.54 2.79
CA ASN A 69 -6.37 4.25 3.77
C ASN A 69 -7.25 4.71 4.92
N SER A 70 -7.02 4.16 6.12
CA SER A 70 -7.87 4.44 7.29
C SER A 70 -7.84 5.90 7.76
N GLN A 71 -6.80 6.64 7.39
CA GLN A 71 -6.64 8.07 7.67
C GLN A 71 -6.74 8.92 6.39
N GLY A 72 -7.11 8.32 5.26
CA GLY A 72 -7.32 9.02 4.01
C GLY A 72 -8.61 9.82 4.04
N THR A 73 -8.59 11.04 3.50
CA THR A 73 -9.77 11.83 3.22
C THR A 73 -10.22 11.57 1.79
N LEU A 74 -11.53 11.35 1.58
CA LEU A 74 -12.10 11.27 0.25
C LEU A 74 -12.07 12.67 -0.38
N ASP A 75 -11.12 12.91 -1.28
CA ASP A 75 -11.18 14.06 -2.19
C ASP A 75 -12.07 13.68 -3.37
N ALA A 76 -13.34 14.06 -3.30
CA ALA A 76 -14.33 13.86 -4.38
C ALA A 76 -14.05 14.71 -5.65
N ALA A 77 -12.86 15.28 -5.79
CA ALA A 77 -12.49 16.18 -6.88
C ALA A 77 -12.09 15.46 -8.18
N ASN A 78 -12.01 14.13 -8.19
CA ASN A 78 -11.60 13.34 -9.36
C ASN A 78 -12.67 12.31 -9.75
N GLY A 79 -13.93 12.76 -9.83
CA GLY A 79 -15.02 12.01 -10.47
C GLY A 79 -15.13 12.34 -11.95
#